data_AF-A0A5M3XZG1-F1
#
_entry.id   AF-A0A5M3XZG1-F1
#
_cell.length_a   1.000
_cell.length_b   1.000
_cell.length_c   1.000
_cell.angle_alpha   90.00
_cell.angle_beta   90.00
_cell.angle_gamma   90.00
#
_symmetry.space_group_name_H-M   'P 1'
#
loop_
_entity.id
_entity.type
_entity.pdbx_description
1 polymer ?
#
loop_
_entity_poly.entity_id
_entity_poly.type
_entity_poly.pdbx_seq_one_letter_code
_entity_poly.pdbx_strand_id
1 'polypeptide(L)'
;MTRRRVLFAPVASTPEQAARPSLYAATCSGLDNGTLIGPTGLIGIKGVPGPRKVPAALADEAIGLRVWEASERLTAVRYLLNRRAAPAGDQ
;
A
#
# COMPACT_ATOMS: atom_id res chain seq x y z
N MET A 1 37.86 -7.05 -6.77
CA MET A 1 36.38 -7.19 -6.75
C MET A 1 35.76 -6.20 -7.72
N THR A 2 35.48 -6.63 -8.95
CA THR A 2 34.95 -5.75 -10.01
C THR A 2 33.46 -5.52 -9.78
N ARG A 3 33.09 -4.29 -9.42
CA ARG A 3 31.68 -3.88 -9.28
C ARG A 3 30.98 -4.02 -10.64
N ARG A 4 30.18 -5.07 -10.81
CA ARG A 4 29.22 -5.18 -11.91
C ARG A 4 28.17 -4.08 -11.74
N ARG A 5 28.22 -3.05 -12.59
CA ARG A 5 27.11 -2.09 -12.72
C ARG A 5 25.91 -2.83 -13.29
N VAL A 6 24.83 -2.90 -12.50
CA VAL A 6 23.53 -3.42 -12.95
C VAL A 6 22.95 -2.41 -13.94
N LEU A 7 22.62 -2.84 -15.15
CA LEU A 7 22.19 -2.00 -16.27
C LEU A 7 20.89 -1.19 -16.01
N PHE A 8 20.17 -1.47 -14.91
CA PHE A 8 18.92 -0.79 -14.52
C PHE A 8 19.09 0.27 -13.40
N ALA A 9 20.33 0.56 -13.00
CA ALA A 9 20.64 1.50 -11.92
C ALA A 9 19.94 2.87 -11.99
N PRO A 10 19.73 3.53 -13.15
CA PRO A 10 19.03 4.82 -13.17
C PRO A 10 17.52 4.72 -12.89
N VAL A 11 16.92 3.53 -12.96
CA VAL A 11 15.47 3.31 -12.72
C VAL A 11 15.18 2.81 -11.31
N ALA A 12 16.13 2.13 -10.66
CA ALA A 12 15.96 1.63 -9.29
C ALA A 12 16.10 2.76 -8.23
N SER A 13 15.27 2.73 -7.20
CA SER A 13 15.37 3.61 -6.02
C SER A 13 16.45 3.09 -5.06
N THR A 14 17.12 3.99 -4.32
CA THR A 14 17.95 3.54 -3.17
C THR A 14 17.05 3.03 -2.03
N PRO A 15 17.55 2.21 -1.10
CA PRO A 15 16.77 1.77 0.06
C PRO A 15 16.14 2.93 0.84
N GLU A 16 16.88 4.01 1.05
CA GLU A 16 16.41 5.21 1.76
C GLU A 16 15.28 5.89 1.00
N GLN A 17 15.36 5.95 -0.33
CA GLN A 17 14.30 6.51 -1.17
C GLN A 17 13.04 5.62 -1.16
N ALA A 18 13.23 4.30 -1.21
CA ALA A 18 12.13 3.32 -1.21
C ALA A 18 11.40 3.25 0.14
N ALA A 19 12.05 3.60 1.25
CA ALA A 19 11.44 3.64 2.58
C ALA A 19 10.54 4.86 2.83
N ARG A 20 10.70 5.94 2.04
CA ARG A 20 9.99 7.21 2.28
C ARG A 20 8.46 7.09 2.28
N PRO A 21 7.81 6.34 1.37
CA PRO A 21 6.36 6.17 1.40
C PRO A 21 5.84 5.57 2.71
N SER A 22 6.53 4.55 3.24
CA SER A 22 6.16 3.93 4.51
C SER A 22 6.32 4.88 5.69
N LEU A 23 7.42 5.65 5.72
CA LEU A 23 7.62 6.69 6.74
C LEU A 23 6.55 7.77 6.66
N TYR A 24 6.21 8.23 5.45
CA TYR A 24 5.14 9.21 5.23
C TYR A 24 3.79 8.69 5.73
N ALA A 25 3.41 7.48 5.34
CA ALA A 25 2.15 6.86 5.78
C ALA A 25 2.07 6.69 7.31
N ALA A 26 3.20 6.39 7.97
CA ALA A 26 3.25 6.17 9.41
C ALA A 26 3.26 7.46 10.23
N THR A 27 3.68 8.60 9.65
CA THR A 27 3.97 9.83 10.41
C THR A 27 3.16 11.05 10.00
N CYS A 28 2.61 11.07 8.77
CA CYS A 28 1.78 12.18 8.32
C CYS A 28 0.45 12.17 9.06
N SER A 29 0.12 13.30 9.70
CA SER A 29 -1.21 13.50 10.29
C SER A 29 -2.26 13.78 9.20
N GLY A 30 -3.53 13.52 9.53
CA GLY A 30 -4.65 13.90 8.66
C GLY A 30 -4.85 13.01 7.42
N LEU A 31 -4.22 11.84 7.36
CA LEU A 31 -4.51 10.85 6.32
C LEU A 31 -5.78 10.08 6.66
N ASP A 32 -6.67 9.95 5.68
CA ASP A 32 -7.86 9.11 5.80
C ASP A 32 -7.49 7.63 5.81
N ASN A 33 -8.27 6.82 6.52
CA ASN A 33 -8.13 5.37 6.52
C ASN A 33 -8.26 4.82 5.09
N GLY A 34 -7.39 3.87 4.74
CA GLY A 34 -7.37 3.27 3.40
C GLY A 34 -6.62 4.09 2.34
N THR A 35 -6.03 5.23 2.70
CA THR A 35 -5.19 6.00 1.78
C THR A 35 -3.96 5.19 1.34
N LEU A 36 -3.79 5.03 0.03
CA LEU A 36 -2.59 4.42 -0.54
C LEU A 36 -1.51 5.50 -0.73
N ILE A 37 -0.38 5.34 -0.03
CA ILE A 37 0.79 6.23 -0.19
C ILE A 37 1.82 5.57 -1.10
N GLY A 38 2.34 6.33 -2.05
CA GLY A 38 3.39 5.86 -2.95
C GLY A 38 4.20 7.01 -3.54
N PRO A 39 5.26 6.70 -4.31
CA PRO A 39 5.99 7.72 -5.06
C PRO A 39 5.07 8.39 -6.10
N THR A 40 5.15 9.70 -6.24
CA THR A 40 4.26 10.52 -7.09
C THR A 40 4.85 10.93 -8.44
N GLY A 41 6.11 10.59 -8.70
CA GLY A 41 6.78 10.90 -9.96
C GLY A 41 6.41 9.94 -11.09
N LEU A 42 7.18 10.00 -12.18
CA LEU A 42 6.88 9.33 -13.45
C LEU A 42 6.46 7.86 -13.24
N ILE A 43 5.30 7.50 -13.79
CA ILE A 43 4.68 6.17 -13.76
C ILE A 43 4.58 5.54 -12.36
N GLY A 44 4.72 6.34 -11.29
CA GLY A 44 4.69 5.85 -9.92
C GLY A 44 5.88 4.96 -9.55
N ILE A 45 7.02 5.09 -10.22
CA ILE A 45 8.23 4.30 -9.92
C ILE A 45 9.16 5.07 -8.95
N LYS A 46 9.24 6.40 -9.08
CA LYS A 46 10.13 7.28 -8.32
C LYS A 46 9.43 8.58 -7.96
N GLY A 47 10.02 9.36 -7.05
CA GLY A 47 9.53 10.69 -6.66
C GLY A 47 9.28 10.80 -5.17
N VAL A 48 8.73 11.95 -4.76
CA VAL A 48 8.35 12.19 -3.36
C VAL A 48 7.12 11.35 -3.00
N PRO A 49 6.99 10.90 -1.74
CA PRO A 49 5.76 10.26 -1.26
C PRO A 49 4.55 11.17 -1.38
N GLY A 50 3.39 10.56 -1.64
CA GLY A 50 2.10 11.23 -1.53
C GLY A 50 0.94 10.26 -1.78
N PRO A 51 -0.31 10.73 -1.62
CA PRO A 51 -1.49 9.94 -1.92
C PRO A 51 -1.53 9.47 -3.37
N ARG A 52 -2.02 8.24 -3.58
CA ARG A 52 -2.20 7.62 -4.88
C ARG A 52 -3.61 7.09 -5.00
N LYS A 53 -4.13 7.10 -6.23
CA LYS A 53 -5.40 6.45 -6.56
C LYS A 53 -5.30 4.96 -6.23
N VAL A 54 -6.23 4.47 -5.42
CA VAL A 54 -6.39 3.04 -5.15
C VAL A 54 -6.90 2.35 -6.41
N PRO A 55 -6.21 1.33 -6.94
CA PRO A 55 -6.71 0.49 -8.02
C PRO A 55 -8.08 -0.12 -7.67
N ALA A 56 -9.01 -0.18 -8.62
CA ALA A 56 -10.36 -0.70 -8.37
C ALA A 56 -10.36 -2.12 -7.77
N ALA A 57 -9.45 -2.98 -8.22
CA ALA A 57 -9.30 -4.33 -7.68
C ALA A 57 -8.89 -4.37 -6.19
N LEU A 58 -8.20 -3.34 -5.69
CA LEU A 58 -7.86 -3.21 -4.27
C LEU A 58 -9.00 -2.60 -3.44
N ALA A 59 -10.00 -2.00 -4.11
CA ALA A 59 -11.17 -1.41 -3.46
C ALA A 59 -12.38 -2.37 -3.42
N ASP A 60 -12.26 -3.58 -3.96
CA ASP A 60 -13.33 -4.59 -3.92
C ASP A 60 -13.40 -5.23 -2.53
N GLU A 61 -14.43 -4.87 -1.77
CA GLU A 61 -14.67 -5.35 -0.41
C GLU A 61 -14.91 -6.87 -0.36
N ALA A 62 -15.59 -7.44 -1.35
CA ALA A 62 -15.86 -8.87 -1.38
C ALA A 62 -14.58 -9.67 -1.59
N ILE A 63 -13.67 -9.18 -2.44
CA ILE A 63 -12.32 -9.76 -2.58
C ILE A 63 -11.55 -9.63 -1.28
N GLY A 64 -11.56 -8.43 -0.66
CA GLY A 64 -10.88 -8.18 0.61
C GLY A 64 -11.33 -9.13 1.72
N LEU A 65 -12.64 -9.34 1.87
CA LEU A 65 -13.21 -10.25 2.87
C LEU A 65 -12.77 -11.70 2.63
N ARG A 66 -12.80 -12.17 1.39
CA ARG A 66 -12.39 -13.54 1.04
C ARG A 66 -10.91 -13.79 1.35
N VAL A 67 -10.04 -12.81 1.07
CA VAL A 67 -8.61 -12.89 1.40
C VAL A 67 -8.40 -12.87 2.91
N TRP A 68 -9.17 -12.06 3.65
CA TRP A 68 -9.11 -12.01 5.11
C TRP A 68 -9.49 -13.36 5.73
N GLU A 69 -10.64 -13.91 5.35
CA GLU A 69 -11.13 -15.21 5.85
C GLU A 69 -10.16 -16.36 5.54
N ALA A 70 -9.56 -16.34 4.34
CA ALA A 70 -8.52 -17.29 3.97
C ALA A 70 -7.27 -17.15 4.85
N SER A 71 -6.82 -15.92 5.12
CA SER A 71 -5.65 -15.63 5.96
C SER A 71 -5.85 -16.10 7.40
N GLU A 72 -7.01 -15.83 7.99
CA GLU A 72 -7.34 -16.32 9.33
C GLU A 72 -7.39 -17.85 9.40
N ARG A 73 -8.00 -18.49 8.39
CA ARG A 73 -8.06 -19.96 8.33
C ARG A 73 -6.67 -20.58 8.20
N LEU A 74 -5.81 -20.02 7.35
CA LEU A 74 -4.46 -20.53 7.11
C LEU A 74 -3.51 -20.32 8.30
N THR A 75 -3.74 -19.27 9.09
CA THR A 75 -2.90 -18.93 10.25
C THR A 75 -3.47 -19.42 11.58
N ALA A 76 -4.72 -19.89 11.61
CA ALA A 76 -5.51 -20.18 12.81
C ALA A 76 -5.63 -18.99 13.79
N VAL A 77 -5.36 -17.76 13.32
CA VAL A 77 -5.55 -16.52 14.08
C VAL A 77 -6.93 -15.96 13.77
N ARG A 78 -7.66 -15.51 14.80
CA ARG A 78 -8.97 -14.86 14.66
C ARG A 78 -8.91 -13.43 15.19
N TYR A 79 -9.41 -12.50 14.40
CA TYR A 79 -9.54 -11.11 14.82
C TYR A 79 -10.98 -10.79 15.19
N LEU A 80 -11.16 -10.16 16.35
CA LEU A 80 -12.46 -9.62 16.77
C LEU A 80 -12.67 -8.24 16.12
N LEU A 81 -12.69 -8.20 14.80
CA LEU A 81 -13.01 -6.97 14.07
C LEU A 81 -14.51 -6.68 14.25
N ASN A 82 -14.82 -5.55 14.87
CA ASN A 82 -16.19 -5.05 14.93
C ASN A 82 -16.63 -4.68 13.50
N ARG A 83 -17.53 -5.45 12.89
CA ARG A 83 -17.98 -5.32 11.49
C ARG A 83 -18.87 -4.09 11.24
N ARG A 84 -18.67 -2.98 11.96
CA ARG A 84 -19.55 -1.78 11.88
C ARG A 84 -19.31 -0.88 10.67
N ALA A 85 -18.36 -1.17 9.79
CA ALA A 85 -18.32 -0.53 8.49
C ALA A 85 -19.19 -1.34 7.52
N ALA A 86 -20.51 -1.18 7.61
CA ALA A 86 -21.37 -1.40 6.46
C ALA A 86 -21.08 -0.28 5.43
N PRO A 87 -21.18 -0.53 4.12
CA PRO A 87 -20.87 0.47 3.11
C PRO A 87 -21.72 1.71 3.32
N ALA A 88 -21.13 2.89 3.10
CA ALA A 88 -21.89 4.08 2.78
C ALA A 88 -22.76 3.72 1.57
N GLY A 89 -24.04 3.43 1.83
CA GLY A 89 -25.05 3.39 0.79
C GLY A 89 -25.11 4.74 0.09
N ASP A 90 -25.33 4.68 -1.21
CA ASP A 90 -25.70 5.76 -2.13
C ASP A 90 -25.60 7.19 -1.57
N GLN A 91 -24.58 7.91 -2.04
CA GLN A 91 -24.68 9.31 -2.44
C GLN A 91 -24.08 9.48 -3.82
#